data_AF-A0A2T4VP30-F1
#
_entry.id   AF-A0A2T4VP30-F1
#
_cell.length_a   1.000
_cell.length_b   1.000
_cell.length_c   1.000
_cell.angle_alpha   90.00
_cell.angle_beta   90.00
_cell.angle_gamma   90.00
#
_symmetry.space_group_name_H-M   'P 1'
#
loop_
_entity.id
_entity.type
_entity.pdbx_description
1 polymer ?
#
loop_
_entity_poly.entity_id
_entity_poly.type
_entity_poly.pdbx_seq_one_letter_code
_entity_poly.pdbx_strand_id
1 'polypeptide(L)'
;MPDIILYPRDTVMRALEVMHRYGVHLLPVVDERHGEVLGHVTEEELHRIWSTLPLARMSEILTARAALASEGIAGERPWRLVFVPGGQGSRSAWVH
;
A
#
# COMPACT_ATOMS: atom_id res chain seq x y z
N MET A 1 4.06 16.32 7.63
CA MET A 1 3.00 15.30 7.70
C MET A 1 3.65 14.00 8.14
N PRO A 2 3.04 13.22 9.06
CA PRO A 2 3.52 11.87 9.34
C PRO A 2 3.42 11.02 8.06
N ASP A 3 4.40 10.14 7.85
CA ASP A 3 4.37 9.16 6.77
C ASP A 3 3.37 8.05 7.18
N ILE A 4 2.21 8.01 6.52
CA ILE A 4 1.14 7.05 6.85
C ILE A 4 1.34 5.86 5.92
N ILE A 5 1.83 4.76 6.50
CA ILE A 5 2.12 3.51 5.79
C ILE A 5 1.44 2.34 6.49
N LEU A 6 1.23 1.27 5.74
CA LEU A 6 0.79 -0.02 6.24
C LEU A 6 1.94 -1.03 6.15
N TYR A 7 1.86 -2.04 6.99
CA TYR A 7 2.78 -3.17 6.99
C TYR A 7 2.07 -4.45 6.55
N PRO A 8 2.82 -5.50 6.15
CA PRO A 8 2.24 -6.71 5.59
C PRO A 8 1.33 -7.44 6.60
N ARG A 9 1.59 -7.23 7.90
CA ARG A 9 0.85 -7.79 9.02
C ARG A 9 -0.41 -7.01 9.38
N ASP A 10 -0.56 -5.77 8.90
CA ASP A 10 -1.78 -5.00 9.13
C ASP A 10 -2.98 -5.68 8.48
N THR A 11 -4.14 -5.50 9.08
CA THR A 11 -5.41 -6.07 8.63
C THR A 11 -6.24 -5.07 7.84
N VAL A 12 -7.21 -5.54 7.06
CA VAL A 12 -8.21 -4.68 6.40
C VAL A 12 -8.84 -3.70 7.40
N MET A 13 -9.18 -4.20 8.60
CA MET A 13 -9.69 -3.38 9.70
C MET A 13 -8.77 -2.24 10.05
N ARG A 14 -7.49 -2.55 10.27
CA ARG A 14 -6.51 -1.56 10.66
C ARG A 14 -6.31 -0.52 9.57
N ALA A 15 -6.24 -0.96 8.32
CA ALA A 15 -6.06 -0.08 7.18
C ALA A 15 -7.24 0.89 7.02
N LEU A 16 -8.49 0.41 7.09
CA LEU A 16 -9.68 1.27 7.03
C LEU A 16 -9.77 2.22 8.22
N GLU A 17 -9.39 1.80 9.43
CA GLU A 17 -9.32 2.69 10.60
C GLU A 17 -8.32 3.84 10.37
N VAL A 18 -7.13 3.51 9.85
CA VAL A 18 -6.09 4.49 9.53
C VAL A 18 -6.57 5.44 8.42
N MET A 19 -7.13 4.92 7.34
CA MET A 19 -7.69 5.70 6.24
C MET A 19 -8.75 6.69 6.73
N HIS A 20 -9.71 6.23 7.54
CA HIS A 20 -10.74 7.06 8.13
C HIS A 20 -10.18 8.12 9.09
N ARG A 21 -9.24 7.74 9.96
CA ARG A 21 -8.63 8.65 10.95
C ARG A 21 -7.88 9.80 10.30
N TYR A 22 -7.19 9.53 9.20
CA TYR A 22 -6.31 10.50 8.54
C TYR A 22 -6.89 11.10 7.25
N GLY A 23 -8.08 10.68 6.82
CA GLY A 23 -8.74 11.17 5.61
C GLY A 23 -7.97 10.82 4.33
N VAL A 24 -7.38 9.62 4.27
CA VAL A 24 -6.57 9.15 3.14
C VAL A 24 -7.21 7.92 2.51
N HIS A 25 -7.25 7.86 1.18
CA HIS A 25 -7.94 6.78 0.44
C HIS A 25 -7.00 5.79 -0.26
N LEU A 26 -5.69 6.02 -0.17
CA LEU A 26 -4.63 5.21 -0.75
C LEU A 26 -3.46 5.13 0.23
N LEU A 27 -3.01 3.91 0.53
CA LEU A 27 -1.88 3.69 1.41
C LEU A 27 -0.87 2.72 0.78
N PRO A 28 0.44 3.01 0.87
CA PRO A 28 1.47 2.04 0.53
C PRO A 28 1.55 0.99 1.64
N VAL A 29 1.79 -0.26 1.22
CA VAL A 29 2.18 -1.35 2.10
C VAL A 29 3.68 -1.53 1.94
N VAL A 30 4.41 -1.35 3.03
CA VAL A 30 5.88 -1.32 3.07
C VAL A 30 6.39 -2.53 3.84
N ASP A 31 7.50 -3.11 3.42
CA ASP A 31 8.19 -4.13 4.20
C ASP A 31 8.86 -3.50 5.43
N GLU A 32 8.52 -4.01 6.62
CA GLU A 32 9.04 -3.51 7.90
C GLU A 32 10.56 -3.61 8.03
N ARG A 33 11.20 -4.56 7.31
CA ARG A 33 12.64 -4.85 7.47
C ARG A 33 13.49 -4.05 6.51
N HIS A 34 13.06 -3.91 5.26
CA HIS A 34 13.85 -3.31 4.19
C HIS A 34 13.34 -1.91 3.79
N GLY A 35 12.14 -1.52 4.22
CA GLY A 35 11.53 -0.24 3.86
C GLY A 35 11.05 -0.17 2.41
N GLU A 36 10.94 -1.31 1.73
CA GLU A 36 10.54 -1.39 0.33
C GLU A 36 9.01 -1.41 0.19
N VAL A 37 8.47 -0.70 -0.80
CA VAL A 37 7.04 -0.73 -1.09
C VAL A 37 6.69 -2.07 -1.75
N LEU A 38 5.89 -2.87 -1.07
CA LEU A 38 5.37 -4.15 -1.56
C LEU A 38 4.16 -3.96 -2.48
N GLY A 39 3.40 -2.88 -2.26
CA GLY A 39 2.23 -2.57 -3.06
C GLY A 39 1.45 -1.39 -2.49
N HIS A 40 0.31 -1.09 -3.12
CA HIS A 40 -0.63 -0.07 -2.66
C HIS A 40 -2.01 -0.68 -2.53
N VAL A 41 -2.79 -0.19 -1.57
CA VAL A 41 -4.18 -0.56 -1.33
C VAL A 41 -5.05 0.69 -1.32
N THR A 42 -6.25 0.59 -1.90
CA THR A 42 -7.24 1.67 -1.89
C THR A 42 -8.34 1.38 -0.88
N GLU A 43 -8.94 2.44 -0.35
CA GLU A 43 -10.10 2.35 0.54
C GLU A 43 -11.25 1.57 -0.10
N GLU A 44 -11.55 1.83 -1.38
CA GLU A 44 -12.60 1.13 -2.13
C GLU A 44 -12.37 -0.39 -2.23
N GLU A 45 -11.13 -0.81 -2.48
CA GLU A 45 -10.75 -2.23 -2.54
C GLU A 45 -10.94 -2.87 -1.16
N LEU A 46 -10.46 -2.21 -0.11
CA LEU A 46 -10.56 -2.71 1.26
C LEU A 46 -12.01 -2.80 1.74
N HIS A 47 -12.88 -1.85 1.38
CA HIS A 47 -14.31 -1.91 1.69
C HIS A 47 -15.02 -3.11 1.05
N ARG A 48 -14.63 -3.53 -0.16
CA ARG A 48 -15.19 -4.74 -0.80
C ARG A 48 -14.81 -6.00 -0.04
N ILE A 49 -13.60 -6.05 0.51
CA ILE A 49 -13.06 -7.20 1.25
C ILE A 49 -13.58 -7.23 2.69
N TRP A 50 -13.85 -6.08 3.29
CA TRP A 50 -14.30 -5.91 4.68
C TRP A 50 -15.44 -6.84 5.08
N SER A 51 -16.42 -7.01 4.20
CA SER A 51 -17.63 -7.81 4.46
C SER A 51 -17.35 -9.31 4.60
N THR A 52 -16.24 -9.81 4.05
CA THR A 52 -15.90 -11.24 4.05
C THR A 52 -14.70 -11.54 4.93
N LEU A 53 -13.65 -10.71 4.87
CA LEU A 53 -12.37 -10.97 5.50
C LEU A 53 -11.80 -9.70 6.17
N PRO A 54 -12.44 -9.17 7.23
CA PRO A 54 -11.98 -7.94 7.90
C PRO A 54 -10.60 -8.11 8.57
N LEU A 55 -10.21 -9.35 8.86
CA LEU A 55 -8.93 -9.71 9.46
C LEU A 55 -7.89 -10.22 8.44
N ALA A 56 -8.20 -10.19 7.14
CA ALA A 56 -7.20 -10.48 6.12
C ALA A 56 -6.03 -9.52 6.23
N ARG A 57 -4.81 -10.07 6.10
CA ARG A 57 -3.57 -9.29 6.14
C ARG A 57 -3.31 -8.62 4.80
N MET A 58 -2.65 -7.48 4.82
CA MET A 58 -2.20 -6.80 3.60
C MET A 58 -1.36 -7.71 2.71
N SER A 59 -0.52 -8.57 3.29
CA SER A 59 0.26 -9.57 2.53
C SER A 59 -0.64 -10.49 1.70
N GLU A 60 -1.71 -11.01 2.29
CA GLU A 60 -2.63 -11.94 1.62
C GLU A 60 -3.36 -11.25 0.46
N ILE A 61 -3.76 -9.99 0.67
CA ILE A 61 -4.45 -9.19 -0.35
C ILE A 61 -3.53 -8.93 -1.54
N LEU A 62 -2.28 -8.51 -1.27
CA LEU A 62 -1.30 -8.26 -2.32
C LEU A 62 -0.94 -9.54 -3.08
N THR A 63 -0.76 -10.66 -2.37
CA THR A 63 -0.49 -11.97 -3.00
C THR A 63 -1.66 -12.44 -3.85
N ALA A 64 -2.90 -12.35 -3.36
CA ALA A 64 -4.08 -12.73 -4.13
C ALA A 64 -4.21 -11.89 -5.42
N ARG A 65 -3.93 -10.59 -5.33
CA ARG A 65 -3.90 -9.72 -6.52
C ARG A 65 -2.80 -10.10 -7.50
N ALA A 66 -1.60 -10.41 -7.01
CA ALA A 66 -0.48 -10.81 -7.85
C ALA A 66 -0.78 -12.13 -8.59
N ALA A 67 -1.43 -13.09 -7.93
CA ALA A 67 -1.88 -14.33 -8.53
C ALA A 67 -2.90 -14.06 -9.66
N LEU A 68 -3.97 -13.30 -9.37
CA LEU A 68 -4.99 -12.95 -10.36
C LEU A 68 -4.40 -12.17 -11.56
N ALA A 69 -3.41 -11.31 -11.33
CA ALA A 69 -2.71 -10.60 -12.40
C ALA A 69 -1.84 -11.51 -13.27
N SER A 70 -1.36 -12.64 -12.75
CA SER A 70 -0.57 -13.62 -13.51
C SER A 70 -1.44 -14.56 -14.34
N GLU A 71 -2.71 -14.72 -13.98
CA GLU A 71 -3.65 -15.65 -14.63
C GLU A 71 -4.36 -15.03 -15.84
N GLY A 72 -4.34 -13.70 -15.98
CA GLY A 72 -4.96 -12.96 -17.09
C GLY A 72 -3.95 -12.35 -18.08
N ILE A 73 -3.99 -12.78 -19.34
CA ILE A 73 -3.38 -12.04 -20.46
C ILE A 73 -3.95 -10.62 -20.57
N ALA A 74 -3.07 -9.62 -20.50
CA ALA A 74 -3.17 -8.26 -21.05
C ALA A 74 -4.57 -7.60 -21.16
N GLY A 75 -4.93 -6.80 -20.17
CA GLY A 75 -6.01 -5.82 -20.31
C GLY A 75 -6.19 -5.06 -19.01
N GLU A 76 -5.79 -3.79 -18.99
CA GLU A 76 -5.98 -2.83 -17.89
C GLU A 76 -5.02 -2.99 -16.70
N ARG A 77 -3.95 -2.19 -16.72
CA ARG A 77 -3.12 -1.85 -15.56
C ARG A 77 -3.82 -0.71 -14.80
N PRO A 78 -4.48 -0.91 -13.64
CA PRO A 78 -5.18 0.18 -12.99
C PRO A 78 -4.32 0.98 -12.00
N TRP A 79 -3.06 0.59 -11.73
CA TRP A 79 -2.27 1.26 -10.69
C TRP A 79 -0.95 1.87 -11.18
N ARG A 80 -0.93 2.42 -12.40
CA ARG A 80 0.10 3.42 -12.75
C ARG A 80 -0.26 4.75 -12.09
N LEU A 81 -0.28 4.79 -10.76
CA LEU A 81 0.05 6.01 -10.04
C LEU A 81 1.56 6.16 -10.13
N VAL A 82 1.97 7.24 -10.78
CA VAL A 82 3.35 7.64 -10.94
C VAL A 82 3.94 7.82 -9.55
N PHE A 83 4.63 6.80 -9.04
CA PHE A 83 5.65 7.02 -8.04
C PHE A 83 6.80 7.71 -8.79
N VAL A 84 6.94 9.02 -8.61
CA VAL A 84 8.21 9.69 -8.92
C VAL A 84 9.15 9.23 -7.81
N PRO A 85 10.20 8.43 -8.10
CA PRO A 85 11.26 8.28 -7.13
C PRO A 85 11.93 9.64 -7.06
N GLY A 86 11.53 10.44 -6.06
CA GLY A 86 12.32 11.55 -5.60
C GLY A 86 13.63 10.98 -5.11
N GLY A 87 14.61 10.89 -6.01
CA GLY A 87 15.98 10.59 -5.65
C GLY A 87 16.42 11.60 -4.61
N GLN A 88 16.63 11.13 -3.39
CA GLN A 88 17.46 11.84 -2.43
C GLN A 88 18.57 10.90 -2.00
N GLY A 89 19.47 10.67 -2.96
CA GLY A 89 20.86 10.46 -2.62
C GLY A 89 21.40 11.75 -1.99
N SER A 90 21.99 11.59 -0.81
CA SER A 90 23.22 12.26 -0.40
C SER A 90 23.22 13.79 -0.33
N ARG A 91 23.28 14.32 0.90
CA ARG A 91 24.45 15.05 1.45
C ARG A 91 24.02 16.07 2.50
N SER A 92 24.56 15.85 3.68
CA SER A 92 25.04 16.85 4.66
C SER A 92 24.86 18.31 4.21
N ALA A 93 23.96 19.02 4.89
CA ALA A 93 23.94 20.47 4.88
C ALA A 93 25.08 21.00 5.76
N TRP A 94 26.17 21.43 5.13
CA TRP A 94 26.95 22.55 5.61
C TRP A 94 26.43 23.80 4.91
N VAL A 95 26.07 24.84 5.66
CA VAL A 95 26.40 26.24 5.36
C VAL A 95 26.12 27.10 6.59
N HIS A 96 27.24 27.67 7.06
CA HIS A 96 27.51 28.84 7.91
C HIS A 96 26.76 29.07 9.22
#